data_AF-A0A9E6B2P2-F1
#
_entry.id   AF-A0A9E6B2P2-F1
#
_cell.length_a   1.000
_cell.length_b   1.000
_cell.length_c   1.000
_cell.angle_alpha   90.00
_cell.angle_beta   90.00
_cell.angle_gamma   90.00
#
_symmetry.space_group_name_H-M   'P 1'
#
loop_
_entity.id
_entity.type
_entity.pdbx_description
1 polymer ?
#
loop_
_entity_poly.entity_id
_entity_poly.type
_entity_poly.pdbx_seq_one_letter_code
_entity_poly.pdbx_strand_id
1 'polypeptide(L)'
;MLNLAVVPLMPLVGALTANLSELIRGENKSFLPNLNVGMKTFSLAAAGFTLVWFALLVTAIFTGGDTDTIAGVEVLMLFMAGFGLHSWFKASRMLSPGVQLWTYRLAIPLILAACVLVTKLG
;
A
#
# COMPACT_ATOMS: atom_id res chain seq x y z
N MET A 1 5.30 14.61 -16.01
CA MET A 1 5.54 15.05 -14.60
C MET A 1 4.28 14.81 -13.79
N LEU A 2 4.37 14.15 -12.63
CA LEU A 2 3.19 13.81 -11.82
C LEU A 2 2.44 15.03 -11.27
N ASN A 3 1.12 14.92 -11.27
CA ASN A 3 0.25 15.87 -10.61
C ASN A 3 0.46 15.86 -9.08
N LEU A 4 0.51 17.04 -8.46
CA LEU A 4 0.72 17.20 -7.02
C LEU A 4 -0.32 16.45 -6.17
N ALA A 5 -1.54 16.28 -6.70
CA ALA A 5 -2.61 15.52 -6.05
C ALA A 5 -2.30 14.02 -5.92
N VAL A 6 -1.41 13.49 -6.76
CA VAL A 6 -1.05 12.08 -6.85
C VAL A 6 0.14 11.73 -5.95
N VAL A 7 0.96 12.73 -5.61
CA VAL A 7 2.13 12.62 -4.75
C VAL A 7 1.86 11.93 -3.40
N PRO A 8 0.77 12.20 -2.66
CA PRO A 8 0.51 11.51 -1.39
C PRO A 8 -0.10 10.10 -1.55
N LEU A 9 -0.67 9.76 -2.71
CA LEU A 9 -1.36 8.49 -2.90
C LEU A 9 -0.39 7.31 -2.98
N MET A 10 0.72 7.46 -3.70
CA MET A 10 1.71 6.39 -3.86
C MET A 10 2.43 6.03 -2.55
N PRO A 11 2.87 6.98 -1.72
CA PRO A 11 3.40 6.68 -0.40
C PRO A 11 2.38 6.00 0.52
N LEU A 12 1.10 6.36 0.41
CA LEU A 12 0.03 5.71 1.17
C LEU A 12 -0.13 4.24 0.76
N VAL A 13 -0.12 3.94 -0.54
CA VAL A 13 -0.14 2.56 -1.05
C VAL A 13 1.10 1.79 -0.58
N GLY A 14 2.27 2.43 -0.60
CA GLY A 14 3.51 1.87 -0.03
C GLY A 14 3.38 1.51 1.45
N ALA A 15 2.86 2.42 2.26
CA ALA A 15 2.65 2.21 3.69
C ALA A 15 1.64 1.08 3.98
N LEU A 16 0.53 1.01 3.23
CA LEU A 16 -0.42 -0.10 3.33
C LEU A 16 0.24 -1.44 3.00
N THR A 17 1.09 -1.47 1.99
CA THR A 17 1.81 -2.67 1.56
C THR A 17 2.80 -3.14 2.62
N ALA A 18 3.51 -2.22 3.26
CA ALA A 18 4.39 -2.52 4.39
C ALA A 18 3.60 -3.12 5.56
N ASN A 19 2.47 -2.53 5.93
CA ASN A 19 1.59 -3.05 6.99
C ASN A 19 1.06 -4.47 6.68
N LEU A 20 0.67 -4.73 5.42
CA LEU A 20 0.28 -6.07 4.99
C LEU A 20 1.45 -7.07 5.06
N SER A 21 2.66 -6.64 4.72
CA SER A 21 3.86 -7.46 4.82
C SER A 21 4.16 -7.87 6.27
N GLU A 22 4.04 -6.93 7.22
CA GLU A 22 4.18 -7.21 8.66
C GLU A 22 3.15 -8.21 9.16
N LEU A 23 1.91 -8.16 8.64
CA LEU A 23 0.86 -9.13 8.98
C LEU A 23 1.21 -10.53 8.44
N ILE A 24 1.62 -10.65 7.19
CA ILE A 24 1.96 -11.93 6.55
C ILE A 24 3.18 -12.57 7.23
N ARG A 25 4.17 -11.76 7.63
CA ARG A 25 5.34 -12.21 8.39
C ARG A 25 5.04 -12.52 9.86
N GLY A 26 3.86 -12.16 10.36
CA GLY A 26 3.45 -12.38 11.74
C GLY A 26 4.12 -11.44 12.76
N GLU A 27 4.84 -10.40 12.31
CA GLU A 27 5.54 -9.44 13.17
C GLU A 27 4.55 -8.67 14.07
N ASN A 28 3.30 -8.52 13.63
CA ASN A 28 2.23 -7.88 14.38
C ASN A 28 1.90 -8.55 15.72
N LYS A 29 2.11 -9.86 15.87
CA LYS A 29 1.89 -10.54 17.16
C LYS A 29 2.88 -10.10 18.24
N SER A 30 4.05 -9.60 17.86
CA SER A 30 5.04 -9.07 18.79
C SER A 30 4.61 -7.72 19.40
N PHE A 31 3.78 -6.95 18.71
CA PHE A 31 3.42 -5.59 19.11
C PHE A 31 1.96 -5.45 19.53
N LEU A 32 1.07 -6.27 18.96
CA LEU A 32 -0.34 -6.32 19.30
C LEU A 32 -0.75 -7.77 19.63
N PRO A 33 -0.38 -8.28 20.81
CA PRO A 33 -0.68 -9.66 21.20
C PRO A 33 -2.18 -9.94 21.28
N ASN A 34 -3.01 -8.91 21.51
CA ASN A 34 -4.47 -9.02 21.59
C ASN A 34 -5.16 -8.92 20.21
N LEU A 35 -4.41 -8.72 19.12
CA LEU A 35 -4.97 -8.61 17.78
C LEU A 35 -5.33 -10.00 17.26
N ASN A 36 -6.60 -10.37 17.34
CA ASN A 36 -7.11 -11.59 16.74
C ASN A 36 -7.53 -11.34 15.29
N VAL A 37 -6.70 -11.77 14.33
CA VAL A 37 -7.01 -11.68 12.90
C VAL A 37 -7.68 -12.98 12.45
N GLY A 38 -8.99 -12.92 12.19
CA GLY A 38 -9.72 -14.07 11.66
C GLY A 38 -9.27 -14.46 10.25
N MET A 39 -9.43 -15.73 9.90
CA MET A 39 -8.99 -16.30 8.60
C MET A 39 -9.46 -15.51 7.38
N LYS A 40 -10.71 -15.02 7.38
CA LYS A 40 -11.24 -14.20 6.28
C LYS A 40 -10.46 -12.90 6.08
N THR A 41 -10.10 -12.22 7.17
CA THR A 41 -9.34 -10.96 7.11
C THR A 41 -7.90 -11.23 6.71
N PHE A 42 -7.31 -12.32 7.17
CA PHE A 42 -5.97 -12.73 6.77
C PHE A 42 -5.90 -13.07 5.27
N SER A 43 -6.82 -13.88 4.75
CA SER A 43 -6.88 -14.21 3.32
C SER A 43 -7.09 -12.98 2.45
N LEU A 44 -7.92 -12.03 2.88
CA LEU A 44 -8.12 -10.77 2.17
C LEU A 44 -6.86 -9.90 2.17
N ALA A 45 -6.16 -9.82 3.30
CA ALA A 45 -4.91 -9.09 3.41
C ALA A 45 -3.80 -9.70 2.52
N ALA A 46 -3.71 -11.04 2.49
CA ALA A 46 -2.79 -11.75 1.61
C ALA A 46 -3.11 -11.52 0.13
N ALA A 47 -4.39 -11.58 -0.25
CA ALA A 47 -4.82 -11.25 -1.61
C ALA A 47 -4.49 -9.79 -1.97
N GLY A 48 -4.70 -8.85 -1.03
CA GLY A 48 -4.34 -7.45 -1.21
C GLY A 48 -2.85 -7.24 -1.42
N PHE A 49 -2.00 -7.92 -0.64
CA PHE A 49 -0.55 -7.86 -0.82
C PHE A 49 -0.14 -8.30 -2.22
N THR A 50 -0.68 -9.42 -2.73
CA THR A 50 -0.40 -9.89 -4.09
C THR A 50 -0.92 -8.92 -5.15
N LEU A 51 -2.12 -8.38 -4.96
CA LEU A 51 -2.76 -7.46 -5.90
C LEU A 51 -2.02 -6.12 -6.03
N VAL A 52 -1.43 -5.59 -4.95
CA VAL A 52 -0.65 -4.34 -4.99
C VAL A 52 0.38 -4.38 -6.11
N TRP A 53 1.17 -5.45 -6.18
CA TRP A 53 2.29 -5.52 -7.13
C TRP A 53 1.82 -5.46 -8.57
N PHE A 54 0.70 -6.13 -8.87
CA PHE A 54 0.09 -6.07 -10.20
C PHE A 54 -0.53 -4.70 -10.48
N ALA A 55 -1.26 -4.14 -9.51
CA ALA A 55 -1.86 -2.80 -9.64
C ALA A 55 -0.79 -1.72 -9.86
N LEU A 56 0.31 -1.77 -9.11
CA LEU A 56 1.45 -0.86 -9.21
C LEU A 56 2.10 -0.94 -10.61
N LEU A 57 2.29 -2.15 -11.13
CA LEU A 57 2.86 -2.36 -12.46
C LEU A 57 1.97 -1.74 -13.54
N VAL A 58 0.65 -2.00 -13.48
CA VAL A 58 -0.32 -1.38 -14.40
C VAL A 58 -0.29 0.13 -14.27
N THR A 59 -0.30 0.66 -13.04
CA THR A 59 -0.26 2.10 -12.80
C THR A 59 0.98 2.75 -13.39
N ALA A 60 2.17 2.18 -13.17
CA ALA A 60 3.43 2.71 -13.70
C ALA A 60 3.48 2.70 -15.24
N ILE A 61 2.96 1.63 -15.88
CA ILE A 61 2.89 1.56 -17.35
C ILE A 61 1.95 2.65 -17.91
N PHE A 62 0.76 2.77 -17.33
CA PHE A 62 -0.23 3.73 -17.82
C PHE A 62 0.15 5.19 -17.57
N THR A 63 0.80 5.50 -16.44
CA THR A 63 1.32 6.85 -16.16
C THR A 63 2.59 7.18 -16.94
N GLY A 64 3.41 6.17 -17.29
CA GLY A 64 4.60 6.39 -18.12
C GLY A 64 4.30 6.71 -19.59
N GLY A 65 3.21 6.16 -20.14
CA GLY A 65 2.81 6.39 -21.54
C GLY A 65 3.91 6.07 -22.56
N ASP A 66 3.75 6.56 -23.80
CA ASP A 66 4.70 6.32 -24.90
C ASP A 66 5.93 7.24 -24.87
N THR A 67 5.93 8.29 -24.05
CA THR A 67 6.98 9.34 -24.07
C THR A 67 7.55 9.74 -22.71
N ASP A 68 6.87 9.43 -21.60
CA ASP A 68 7.16 10.00 -20.27
C ASP A 68 7.52 8.91 -19.25
N THR A 69 8.49 8.06 -19.60
CA THR A 69 9.05 7.00 -18.71
C THR A 69 9.44 7.49 -17.31
N ILE A 70 9.76 8.78 -17.18
CA ILE A 70 10.09 9.44 -15.91
C ILE A 70 8.90 9.42 -14.94
N ALA A 71 7.67 9.62 -15.39
CA ALA A 71 6.49 9.64 -14.52
C ALA A 71 6.25 8.27 -13.87
N GLY A 72 6.43 7.18 -14.62
CA GLY A 72 6.37 5.82 -14.07
C GLY A 72 7.45 5.57 -13.02
N VAL A 73 8.67 6.11 -13.22
CA VAL A 73 9.75 6.02 -12.22
C VAL A 73 9.40 6.82 -10.96
N GLU A 74 8.85 8.02 -11.09
CA GLU A 74 8.42 8.84 -9.94
C GLU A 74 7.35 8.11 -9.10
N VAL A 75 6.37 7.47 -9.74
CA VAL A 75 5.34 6.65 -9.07
C VAL A 75 5.99 5.54 -8.23
N LEU A 76 6.95 4.81 -8.81
CA LEU A 76 7.67 3.74 -8.12
C LEU A 76 8.51 4.28 -6.96
N MET A 77 9.21 5.39 -7.14
CA MET A 77 10.02 6.03 -6.10
C MET A 77 9.16 6.50 -4.91
N LEU A 78 8.00 7.11 -5.19
CA LEU A 78 7.05 7.53 -4.15
C LEU A 78 6.47 6.33 -3.39
N PHE A 79 6.15 5.25 -4.08
CA PHE A 79 5.72 4.01 -3.45
C PHE A 79 6.81 3.43 -2.54
N MET A 80 8.05 3.33 -3.04
CA MET A 80 9.19 2.85 -2.26
C MET A 80 9.46 3.72 -1.03
N ALA A 81 9.33 5.04 -1.17
CA ALA A 81 9.47 5.97 -0.05
C ALA A 81 8.43 5.68 1.04
N GLY A 82 7.15 5.53 0.68
CA GLY A 82 6.10 5.20 1.65
C GLY A 82 6.26 3.83 2.30
N PHE A 83 6.65 2.82 1.52
CA PHE A 83 6.94 1.48 2.02
C PHE A 83 8.10 1.51 3.03
N GLY A 84 9.22 2.09 2.64
CA GLY A 84 10.42 2.19 3.48
C GLY A 84 10.16 2.99 4.75
N LEU A 85 9.50 4.15 4.64
CA LEU A 85 9.18 5.00 5.78
C LEU A 85 8.29 4.25 6.79
N HIS A 86 7.26 3.55 6.32
CA HIS A 86 6.39 2.76 7.19
C HIS A 86 7.14 1.62 7.89
N SER A 87 7.96 0.86 7.15
CA SER A 87 8.76 -0.23 7.71
C SER A 87 9.80 0.26 8.72
N TRP A 88 10.37 1.44 8.52
CA TRP A 88 11.40 1.98 9.41
C TRP A 88 10.82 2.52 10.72
N PHE A 89 9.72 3.28 10.63
CA PHE A 89 9.04 3.83 11.81
C PHE A 89 8.14 2.81 12.51
N LYS A 90 7.87 1.64 11.89
CA LYS A 90 6.92 0.64 12.36
C LYS A 90 5.59 1.30 12.72
N ALA A 91 5.03 2.05 11.78
CA ALA A 91 3.87 2.90 12.04
C ALA A 91 2.63 2.09 12.46
N SER A 92 2.62 0.77 12.20
CA SER A 92 1.67 -0.19 12.77
C SER A 92 1.59 -0.15 14.31
N ARG A 93 2.67 0.21 15.00
CA ARG A 93 2.71 0.38 16.47
C ARG A 93 1.87 1.54 16.99
N MET A 94 1.60 2.55 16.15
CA MET A 94 0.81 3.72 16.52
C MET A 94 -0.70 3.49 16.35
N LEU A 95 -1.09 2.39 15.70
CA LEU A 95 -2.49 2.07 15.42
C LEU A 95 -3.10 1.20 16.52
N SER A 96 -4.35 1.48 16.87
CA SER A 96 -5.10 0.62 17.78
C SER A 96 -5.50 -0.70 17.09
N PRO A 97 -5.73 -1.79 17.85
CA PRO A 97 -6.08 -3.10 17.26
C PRO A 97 -7.30 -3.05 16.34
N GLY A 98 -8.31 -2.25 16.71
CA GLY A 98 -9.52 -2.08 15.92
C GLY A 98 -9.26 -1.37 14.58
N VAL A 99 -8.45 -0.30 14.61
CA VAL A 99 -8.09 0.45 13.39
C VAL A 99 -7.30 -0.45 12.45
N GLN A 100 -6.35 -1.22 12.97
CA GLN A 100 -5.49 -2.09 12.16
C GLN A 100 -6.28 -3.20 11.45
N LEU A 101 -7.29 -3.80 12.13
CA LEU A 101 -8.21 -4.75 11.50
C LEU A 101 -8.97 -4.14 10.33
N TRP A 102 -9.43 -2.89 10.48
CA TRP A 102 -10.09 -2.17 9.39
C TRP A 102 -9.12 -1.84 8.26
N THR A 103 -7.87 -1.48 8.58
CA THR A 103 -6.83 -1.23 7.56
C THR A 103 -6.62 -2.48 6.69
N TYR A 104 -6.60 -3.67 7.27
CA TYR A 104 -6.49 -4.93 6.50
C TYR A 104 -7.72 -5.21 5.64
N ARG A 105 -8.92 -4.93 6.16
CA ARG A 105 -10.17 -5.15 5.43
C ARG A 105 -10.34 -4.20 4.25
N LEU A 106 -9.90 -2.96 4.41
CA LEU A 106 -9.99 -1.92 3.40
C LEU A 106 -8.77 -1.83 2.50
N ALA A 107 -7.73 -2.64 2.73
CA ALA A 107 -6.50 -2.58 1.96
C ALA A 107 -6.74 -2.71 0.45
N ILE A 108 -7.46 -3.75 0.02
CA ILE A 108 -7.78 -3.96 -1.40
C ILE A 108 -8.48 -2.76 -2.04
N PRO A 109 -9.65 -2.29 -1.52
CA PRO A 109 -10.34 -1.16 -2.15
C PRO A 109 -9.52 0.12 -2.10
N LEU A 110 -8.74 0.38 -1.04
CA LEU A 110 -7.85 1.55 -0.95
C LEU A 110 -6.74 1.50 -2.00
N ILE A 111 -6.06 0.36 -2.13
CA ILE A 111 -4.98 0.16 -3.11
C ILE A 111 -5.51 0.36 -4.52
N LEU A 112 -6.62 -0.28 -4.87
CA LEU A 112 -7.20 -0.17 -6.21
C LEU A 112 -7.71 1.24 -6.49
N ALA A 113 -8.40 1.87 -5.55
CA ALA A 113 -8.89 3.25 -5.72
C ALA A 113 -7.72 4.23 -5.92
N ALA A 114 -6.66 4.12 -5.12
CA ALA A 114 -5.46 4.94 -5.27
C ALA A 114 -4.80 4.70 -6.63
N CYS A 115 -4.60 3.44 -7.03
CA CYS A 115 -4.00 3.11 -8.32
C CYS A 115 -4.82 3.63 -9.52
N VAL A 116 -6.15 3.56 -9.46
CA VAL A 116 -7.05 4.12 -10.49
C VAL A 116 -7.03 5.64 -10.51
N LEU A 117 -7.01 6.28 -9.34
CA LEU A 117 -6.87 7.74 -9.25
C LEU A 117 -5.55 8.20 -9.87
N VAL A 118 -4.46 7.47 -9.61
CA VAL A 118 -3.14 7.78 -10.17
C VAL A 118 -3.12 7.60 -11.68
N THR A 119 -3.75 6.56 -12.24
CA THR A 119 -3.82 6.41 -13.71
C THR A 119 -4.72 7.42 -14.41
N LYS A 120 -5.64 8.06 -13.68
CA LYS A 120 -6.53 9.10 -14.22
C LYS A 120 -5.98 10.51 -14.06
N LEU A 121 -5.16 10.76 -13.04
CA LEU A 121 -4.69 12.09 -12.64
C LEU A 121 -3.19 12.30 -12.84
N GLY A 122 -2.41 11.22 -12.96
CA GLY A 122 -0.98 11.22 -13.27
C GLY A 122 -0.76 11.13 -14.78
#